data_AF-A0A7C7QWU1-F1
#
_entry.id   AF-A0A7C7QWU1-F1
#
_cell.length_a   1.000
_cell.length_b   1.000
_cell.length_c   1.000
_cell.angle_alpha   90.00
_cell.angle_beta   90.00
_cell.angle_gamma   90.00
#
_symmetry.space_group_name_H-M   'P 1'
#
loop_
_entity.id
_entity.type
_entity.pdbx_description
1 polymer ?
#
loop_
_entity_poly.entity_id
_entity_poly.type
_entity_poly.pdbx_seq_one_letter_code
_entity_poly.pdbx_strand_id
1 'polypeptide(L)'
;HGALVAVLLGIIAANVLALRGDVPRDKPDWRPPKGACKYAKELVELIKEKFNDKFSVGVASYPEGHPESPNLEWEVKFFKEKVEAGADFSITQMFFVNEYYYRFVDVCEKAGINIPIIPGIMPITNFKQIRKFASLCGATIPQNLIDKMEKVEGNSEEIKKIGVEFAVNQCLDLIEQGVPGLHFYTLNKSDATLKIYEAIKEKIPRKV
;
A
#
# COMPACT_ATOMS: atom_id res chain seq x y z
N HIS A 1 -24.96 2.92 3.67
CA HIS A 1 -24.58 4.28 4.12
C HIS A 1 -24.77 4.54 5.63
N GLY A 2 -25.99 4.44 6.21
CA GLY A 2 -26.26 4.86 7.60
C GLY A 2 -25.42 4.21 8.70
N ALA A 3 -25.11 2.91 8.61
CA ALA A 3 -24.31 2.20 9.61
C ALA A 3 -22.85 2.69 9.66
N LEU A 4 -22.22 2.95 8.51
CA LEU A 4 -20.85 3.47 8.45
C LEU A 4 -20.77 4.89 8.99
N VAL A 5 -21.75 5.73 8.67
CA VAL A 5 -21.83 7.11 9.17
C VAL A 5 -21.98 7.12 10.70
N ALA A 6 -22.81 6.24 11.25
CA ALA A 6 -22.96 6.09 12.70
C ALA A 6 -21.64 5.67 13.37
N VAL A 7 -20.90 4.74 12.76
CA VAL A 7 -19.58 4.30 13.24
C VAL A 7 -18.58 5.47 13.22
N LEU A 8 -18.44 6.18 12.10
CA LEU A 8 -17.48 7.30 11.99
C LEU A 8 -17.83 8.51 12.87
N LEU A 9 -19.12 8.76 13.15
CA LEU A 9 -19.53 9.80 14.10
C LEU A 9 -19.06 9.51 15.54
N GLY A 10 -18.91 8.23 15.91
CA GLY A 10 -18.51 7.79 17.24
C GLY A 10 -17.01 7.58 17.45
N ILE A 11 -16.18 7.73 16.41
CA ILE A 11 -14.73 7.49 16.49
C ILE A 11 -13.98 8.83 16.61
N ILE A 12 -12.95 8.89 17.47
CA ILE A 12 -12.05 10.05 17.68
C ILE A 12 -10.88 10.04 16.67
N ALA A 13 -11.00 9.30 15.57
CA ALA A 13 -9.94 9.17 14.58
C ALA A 13 -9.89 10.43 13.72
N ALA A 14 -8.68 10.84 13.35
CA ALA A 14 -8.47 11.93 12.39
C ALA A 14 -8.23 11.44 10.96
N ASN A 15 -7.96 10.13 10.78
CA ASN A 15 -7.56 9.55 9.51
C ASN A 15 -8.39 8.31 9.17
N VAL A 16 -8.79 8.17 7.91
CA VAL A 16 -9.52 7.01 7.39
C VAL A 16 -8.86 6.53 6.12
N LEU A 17 -8.60 5.22 5.99
CA LEU A 17 -8.17 4.60 4.73
C LEU A 17 -9.39 4.02 4.00
N ALA A 18 -9.82 4.68 2.93
CA ALA A 18 -10.98 4.27 2.14
C ALA A 18 -10.60 3.19 1.11
N LEU A 19 -11.17 1.99 1.29
CA LEU A 19 -10.93 0.83 0.44
C LEU A 19 -12.25 0.24 -0.05
N ARG A 20 -12.25 -0.33 -1.26
CA ARG A 20 -13.38 -1.16 -1.75
C ARG A 20 -13.54 -2.42 -0.91
N GLY A 21 -12.40 -3.04 -0.56
CA GLY A 21 -12.33 -4.39 -0.02
C GLY A 21 -12.22 -5.46 -1.11
N ASP A 22 -11.88 -6.66 -0.67
CA ASP A 22 -11.74 -7.85 -1.52
C ASP A 22 -13.07 -8.60 -1.61
N VAL A 23 -13.35 -9.15 -2.81
CA VAL A 23 -14.48 -10.07 -2.98
C VAL A 23 -14.12 -11.41 -2.34
N PRO A 24 -14.97 -11.98 -1.46
CA PRO A 24 -14.72 -13.28 -0.86
C PRO A 24 -14.59 -14.38 -1.92
N ARG A 25 -13.43 -15.04 -1.97
CA ARG A 25 -13.11 -16.05 -3.01
C ARG A 25 -13.91 -17.34 -2.85
N ASP A 26 -14.36 -17.62 -1.64
CA ASP A 26 -15.16 -18.79 -1.27
C ASP A 26 -16.67 -18.61 -1.55
N LYS A 27 -17.09 -17.42 -2.02
CA LYS A 27 -18.51 -17.09 -2.24
C LYS A 27 -18.73 -16.51 -3.65
N PRO A 28 -18.90 -17.37 -4.68
CA PRO A 28 -19.08 -16.91 -6.07
C PRO A 28 -20.33 -16.03 -6.27
N ASP A 29 -21.36 -16.24 -5.46
CA ASP A 29 -22.60 -15.45 -5.47
C ASP A 29 -22.58 -14.25 -4.52
N TRP A 30 -21.43 -13.94 -3.93
CA TRP A 30 -21.35 -12.80 -3.04
C TRP A 30 -21.73 -11.53 -3.78
N ARG A 31 -22.58 -10.73 -3.15
CA ARG A 31 -22.98 -9.40 -3.59
C ARG A 31 -22.76 -8.44 -2.43
N PRO A 32 -22.27 -7.21 -2.70
CA PRO A 32 -22.14 -6.22 -1.66
C PRO A 32 -23.53 -5.93 -1.05
N PRO A 33 -23.60 -5.59 0.26
CA PRO A 33 -24.85 -5.21 0.89
C PRO A 33 -25.58 -4.09 0.14
N LYS A 34 -26.91 -4.06 0.20
CA LYS A 34 -27.70 -3.00 -0.43
C LYS A 34 -27.26 -1.62 0.10
N GLY A 35 -26.83 -0.73 -0.79
CA GLY A 35 -26.34 0.60 -0.44
C GLY A 35 -24.91 0.62 0.13
N ALA A 36 -24.09 -0.38 -0.19
CA ALA A 36 -22.64 -0.33 -0.05
C ALA A 36 -21.99 0.35 -1.25
N CYS A 37 -20.87 1.04 -1.01
CA CYS A 37 -20.02 1.60 -2.06
C CYS A 37 -19.42 0.47 -2.90
N LYS A 38 -19.57 0.53 -4.22
CA LYS A 38 -19.00 -0.43 -5.18
C LYS A 38 -17.52 -0.17 -5.43
N TYR A 39 -17.11 1.09 -5.33
CA TYR A 39 -15.74 1.54 -5.56
C TYR A 39 -15.25 2.37 -4.37
N ALA A 40 -13.93 2.40 -4.18
CA ALA A 40 -13.32 3.22 -3.12
C ALA A 40 -13.62 4.72 -3.29
N LYS A 41 -13.75 5.20 -4.55
CA LYS A 41 -14.15 6.57 -4.87
C LYS A 41 -15.47 6.97 -4.19
N GLU A 42 -16.50 6.14 -4.33
CA GLU A 42 -17.82 6.39 -3.74
C GLU A 42 -17.76 6.49 -2.21
N LEU A 43 -16.81 5.77 -1.59
CA LEU A 43 -16.57 5.86 -0.14
C LEU A 43 -15.85 7.17 0.23
N VAL A 44 -14.90 7.64 -0.57
CA VAL A 44 -14.25 8.95 -0.38
C VAL A 44 -15.30 10.06 -0.50
N GLU A 45 -16.11 10.05 -1.56
CA GLU A 45 -17.19 11.02 -1.79
C GLU A 45 -18.16 11.05 -0.61
N LEU A 46 -18.59 9.88 -0.14
CA LEU A 46 -19.48 9.77 1.01
C LEU A 46 -18.87 10.38 2.28
N ILE A 47 -17.58 10.13 2.54
CA ILE A 47 -16.90 10.67 3.72
C ILE A 47 -16.83 12.20 3.62
N LYS A 48 -16.41 12.74 2.47
CA LYS A 48 -16.33 14.19 2.28
C LYS A 48 -17.71 14.86 2.31
N GLU A 49 -18.75 14.24 1.74
CA GLU A 49 -20.12 14.76 1.81
C GLU A 49 -20.66 14.81 3.25
N LYS A 50 -20.42 13.76 4.04
CA LYS A 50 -21.02 13.63 5.39
C LYS A 50 -20.21 14.29 6.49
N PHE A 51 -18.90 14.43 6.30
CA PHE A 51 -17.98 14.85 7.35
C PHE A 51 -17.07 16.02 6.95
N ASN A 52 -17.17 16.51 5.70
CA ASN A 52 -16.29 17.55 5.17
C ASN A 52 -14.82 17.21 5.44
N ASP A 53 -14.04 18.18 5.92
CA ASP A 53 -12.61 18.03 6.23
C ASP A 53 -12.33 17.50 7.65
N LYS A 54 -13.34 16.92 8.33
CA LYS A 54 -13.13 16.31 9.65
C LYS A 54 -12.08 15.19 9.62
N PHE A 55 -11.99 14.47 8.51
CA PHE A 55 -11.05 13.37 8.33
C PHE A 55 -10.08 13.65 7.18
N SER A 56 -8.81 13.31 7.40
CA SER A 56 -7.87 13.05 6.31
C SER A 56 -8.14 11.66 5.74
N VAL A 57 -8.38 11.58 4.44
CA VAL A 57 -8.80 10.36 3.76
C VAL A 57 -7.65 9.82 2.90
N GLY A 58 -7.12 8.67 3.28
CA GLY A 58 -6.17 7.91 2.47
C GLY A 58 -6.88 6.97 1.51
N VAL A 59 -6.23 6.63 0.38
CA VAL A 59 -6.66 5.54 -0.52
C VAL A 59 -5.50 4.61 -0.88
N ALA A 60 -5.81 3.41 -1.41
CA ALA A 60 -4.79 2.52 -1.96
C ALA A 60 -4.38 2.95 -3.38
N SER A 61 -3.11 2.73 -3.73
CA SER A 61 -2.54 2.88 -5.08
C SER A 61 -1.68 1.66 -5.44
N TYR A 62 -1.50 1.36 -6.73
CA TYR A 62 -0.87 0.11 -7.19
C TYR A 62 0.24 0.39 -8.22
N PRO A 63 1.51 0.49 -7.80
CA PRO A 63 2.62 0.87 -8.68
C PRO A 63 2.83 -0.04 -9.89
N GLU A 64 2.47 -1.32 -9.74
CA GLU A 64 2.54 -2.34 -10.80
C GLU A 64 1.18 -2.58 -11.49
N GLY A 65 0.15 -1.81 -11.13
CA GLY A 65 -1.22 -1.99 -11.59
C GLY A 65 -2.03 -2.94 -10.69
N HIS A 66 -3.31 -2.66 -10.48
CA HIS A 66 -4.21 -3.62 -9.84
C HIS A 66 -4.44 -4.83 -10.76
N PRO A 67 -4.54 -6.07 -10.26
CA PRO A 67 -4.78 -7.25 -11.10
C PRO A 67 -6.08 -7.22 -11.92
N GLU A 68 -7.07 -6.44 -11.48
CA GLU A 68 -8.33 -6.22 -12.21
C GLU A 68 -8.27 -5.00 -13.16
N SER A 69 -7.18 -4.21 -13.14
CA SER A 69 -6.99 -3.07 -14.02
C SER A 69 -6.41 -3.55 -15.36
N PRO A 70 -6.94 -3.09 -16.51
CA PRO A 70 -6.47 -3.53 -17.82
C PRO A 70 -5.01 -3.22 -18.11
N ASN A 71 -4.52 -2.07 -17.63
CA ASN A 71 -3.14 -1.62 -17.75
C ASN A 71 -2.90 -0.45 -16.76
N LEU A 72 -1.66 0.06 -16.74
CA LEU A 72 -1.26 1.16 -15.85
C LEU A 72 -1.98 2.48 -16.15
N GLU A 73 -2.33 2.76 -17.41
CA GLU A 73 -3.05 3.99 -17.77
C GLU A 73 -4.46 4.01 -17.13
N TRP A 74 -5.15 2.88 -17.16
CA TRP A 74 -6.44 2.72 -16.48
C TRP A 74 -6.29 2.78 -14.95
N GLU A 75 -5.23 2.17 -14.40
CA GLU A 75 -4.94 2.28 -12.96
C GLU A 75 -4.77 3.74 -12.54
N VAL A 76 -3.99 4.52 -13.28
CA VAL A 76 -3.76 5.95 -13.00
C VAL A 76 -5.04 6.75 -13.16
N LYS A 77 -5.87 6.45 -14.16
CA LYS A 77 -7.18 7.08 -14.33
C LYS A 77 -8.09 6.84 -13.12
N PHE A 78 -8.25 5.59 -12.69
CA PHE A 78 -9.08 5.27 -11.52
C PHE A 78 -8.48 5.82 -10.22
N PHE A 79 -7.17 5.89 -10.13
CA PHE A 79 -6.50 6.55 -9.02
C PHE A 79 -6.82 8.05 -9.01
N LYS A 80 -6.69 8.74 -10.13
CA LYS A 80 -7.06 10.15 -10.28
C LYS A 80 -8.49 10.43 -9.85
N GLU A 81 -9.44 9.58 -10.25
CA GLU A 81 -10.84 9.75 -9.84
C GLU A 81 -11.04 9.66 -8.32
N LYS A 82 -10.26 8.83 -7.62
CA LYS A 82 -10.26 8.78 -6.14
C LYS A 82 -9.67 10.05 -5.53
N VAL A 83 -8.64 10.62 -6.17
CA VAL A 83 -8.02 11.88 -5.73
C VAL A 83 -8.97 13.06 -5.93
N GLU A 84 -9.61 13.16 -7.10
CA GLU A 84 -10.61 14.19 -7.41
C GLU A 84 -11.85 14.10 -6.51
N ALA A 85 -12.17 12.91 -6.00
CA ALA A 85 -13.20 12.72 -4.98
C ALA A 85 -12.82 13.27 -3.59
N GLY A 86 -11.55 13.65 -3.38
CA GLY A 86 -11.05 14.25 -2.14
C GLY A 86 -10.12 13.36 -1.31
N ALA A 87 -9.40 12.41 -1.92
CA ALA A 87 -8.34 11.70 -1.18
C ALA A 87 -7.17 12.65 -0.88
N ASP A 88 -6.67 12.63 0.36
CA ASP A 88 -5.63 13.52 0.87
C ASP A 88 -4.22 12.91 0.73
N PHE A 89 -4.12 11.58 0.71
CA PHE A 89 -2.87 10.84 0.45
C PHE A 89 -3.18 9.45 -0.08
N SER A 90 -2.15 8.72 -0.53
CA SER A 90 -2.27 7.30 -0.83
C SER A 90 -1.18 6.47 -0.18
N ILE A 91 -1.48 5.19 0.04
CA ILE A 91 -0.49 4.17 0.42
C ILE A 91 -0.45 3.16 -0.71
N THR A 92 0.75 2.89 -1.23
CA THR A 92 0.90 1.92 -2.30
C THR A 92 0.74 0.50 -1.78
N GLN A 93 0.24 -0.40 -2.61
CA GLN A 93 0.47 -1.83 -2.46
C GLN A 93 1.97 -2.12 -2.33
N MET A 94 2.32 -3.23 -1.67
CA MET A 94 3.70 -3.67 -1.55
C MET A 94 4.36 -3.89 -2.91
N PHE A 95 5.64 -3.57 -3.01
CA PHE A 95 6.48 -3.78 -4.18
C PHE A 95 7.90 -4.19 -3.74
N PHE A 96 8.65 -4.85 -4.61
CA PHE A 96 10.03 -5.30 -4.33
C PHE A 96 11.05 -4.76 -5.36
N VAL A 97 10.64 -3.80 -6.20
CA VAL A 97 11.47 -3.13 -7.19
C VAL A 97 11.09 -1.64 -7.13
N ASN A 98 12.01 -0.79 -6.66
CA ASN A 98 11.70 0.62 -6.39
C ASN A 98 11.35 1.41 -7.65
N GLU A 99 11.87 0.99 -8.80
CA GLU A 99 11.62 1.57 -10.10
C GLU A 99 10.14 1.55 -10.48
N TYR A 100 9.36 0.56 -10.02
CA TYR A 100 7.91 0.55 -10.23
C TYR A 100 7.22 1.68 -9.46
N TYR A 101 7.64 1.93 -8.23
CA TYR A 101 7.15 3.06 -7.44
C TYR A 101 7.52 4.39 -8.10
N TYR A 102 8.79 4.59 -8.50
CA TYR A 102 9.23 5.83 -9.13
C TYR A 102 8.50 6.12 -10.44
N ARG A 103 8.38 5.11 -11.32
CA ARG A 103 7.63 5.24 -12.57
C ARG A 103 6.16 5.55 -12.32
N PHE A 104 5.55 4.94 -11.30
CA PHE A 104 4.17 5.21 -10.96
C PHE A 104 3.96 6.65 -10.49
N VAL A 105 4.85 7.16 -9.64
CA VAL A 105 4.83 8.56 -9.19
C VAL A 105 4.97 9.51 -10.38
N ASP A 106 5.95 9.31 -11.26
CA ASP A 106 6.15 10.14 -12.46
C ASP A 106 4.92 10.18 -13.38
N VAL A 107 4.28 9.03 -13.62
CA VAL A 107 3.04 8.98 -14.42
C VAL A 107 1.87 9.66 -13.71
N CYS A 108 1.76 9.53 -12.38
CA CYS A 108 0.74 10.21 -11.59
C CYS A 108 0.91 11.74 -11.63
N GLU A 109 2.13 12.25 -11.47
CA GLU A 109 2.43 13.68 -11.55
C GLU A 109 2.08 14.24 -12.94
N LYS A 110 2.47 13.53 -14.02
CA LYS A 110 2.09 13.90 -15.40
C LYS A 110 0.58 13.91 -15.63
N ALA A 111 -0.17 13.10 -14.88
CA ALA A 111 -1.64 13.09 -14.91
C ALA A 111 -2.28 14.18 -14.01
N GLY A 112 -1.48 14.99 -13.31
CA GLY A 112 -1.94 16.05 -12.41
C GLY A 112 -2.33 15.55 -11.01
N ILE A 113 -1.86 14.37 -10.60
CA ILE A 113 -2.07 13.83 -9.25
C ILE A 113 -0.92 14.28 -8.35
N ASN A 114 -1.19 15.20 -7.43
CA ASN A 114 -0.15 15.86 -6.60
C ASN A 114 -0.22 15.51 -5.10
N ILE A 115 -1.06 14.54 -4.72
CA ILE A 115 -1.15 14.12 -3.31
C ILE A 115 0.05 13.24 -2.93
N PRO A 116 0.46 13.18 -1.65
CA PRO A 116 1.53 12.29 -1.21
C PRO A 116 1.21 10.81 -1.51
N ILE A 117 2.12 10.13 -2.20
CA ILE A 117 2.04 8.68 -2.48
C ILE A 117 3.06 7.98 -1.59
N ILE A 118 2.61 7.38 -0.50
CA ILE A 118 3.46 6.76 0.52
C ILE A 118 3.78 5.32 0.09
N PRO A 119 5.05 4.93 -0.11
CA PRO A 119 5.42 3.56 -0.44
C PRO A 119 5.09 2.58 0.69
N GLY A 120 4.41 1.49 0.35
CA GLY A 120 4.13 0.35 1.21
C GLY A 120 5.24 -0.70 1.16
N ILE A 121 5.87 -0.97 2.30
CA ILE A 121 7.01 -1.88 2.45
C ILE A 121 6.59 -3.13 3.21
N MET A 122 6.88 -4.31 2.65
CA MET A 122 6.59 -5.62 3.25
C MET A 122 7.88 -6.33 3.64
N PRO A 123 8.24 -6.38 4.94
CA PRO A 123 9.38 -7.16 5.41
C PRO A 123 9.22 -8.66 5.14
N ILE A 124 10.24 -9.29 4.54
CA ILE A 124 10.18 -10.70 4.18
C ILE A 124 10.60 -11.57 5.36
N THR A 125 9.62 -12.09 6.09
CA THR A 125 9.86 -13.03 7.21
C THR A 125 9.53 -14.49 6.88
N ASN A 126 8.75 -14.71 5.82
CA ASN A 126 8.38 -16.03 5.32
C ASN A 126 8.25 -15.95 3.80
N PHE A 127 9.26 -16.44 3.09
CA PHE A 127 9.32 -16.28 1.64
C PHE A 127 8.16 -16.96 0.88
N LYS A 128 7.68 -18.11 1.37
CA LYS A 128 6.51 -18.79 0.75
C LYS A 128 5.24 -17.94 0.86
N GLN A 129 5.02 -17.33 2.02
CA GLN A 129 3.89 -16.42 2.23
C GLN A 129 4.01 -15.17 1.34
N ILE A 130 5.21 -14.59 1.23
CA ILE A 130 5.45 -13.42 0.40
C ILE A 130 5.23 -13.73 -1.09
N ARG A 131 5.75 -14.86 -1.59
CA ARG A 131 5.48 -15.30 -2.98
C ARG A 131 3.98 -15.41 -3.26
N LYS A 132 3.21 -15.94 -2.30
CA LYS A 132 1.75 -16.00 -2.41
C LYS A 132 1.15 -14.59 -2.47
N PHE A 133 1.49 -13.70 -1.54
CA PHE A 133 0.95 -12.33 -1.55
C PHE A 133 1.31 -11.57 -2.83
N ALA A 134 2.56 -11.66 -3.28
CA ALA A 134 3.03 -11.04 -4.51
C ALA A 134 2.23 -11.52 -5.73
N SER A 135 2.01 -12.83 -5.85
CA SER A 135 1.16 -13.39 -6.90
C SER A 135 -0.29 -12.92 -6.83
N LEU A 136 -0.84 -12.67 -5.63
CA LEU A 136 -2.22 -12.21 -5.48
C LEU A 136 -2.41 -10.72 -5.79
N CYS A 137 -1.40 -9.89 -5.50
CA CYS A 137 -1.47 -8.46 -5.76
C CYS A 137 -0.79 -8.03 -7.08
N GLY A 138 -0.13 -8.96 -7.78
CA GLY A 138 0.59 -8.68 -9.02
C GLY A 138 1.96 -8.05 -8.83
N ALA A 139 2.55 -8.14 -7.62
CA ALA A 139 3.85 -7.55 -7.35
C ALA A 139 5.00 -8.43 -7.86
N THR A 140 5.99 -7.81 -8.51
CA THR A 140 7.17 -8.49 -9.03
C THR A 140 8.20 -8.68 -7.92
N ILE A 141 8.69 -9.91 -7.75
CA ILE A 141 9.84 -10.22 -6.88
C ILE A 141 11.09 -10.34 -7.77
N PRO A 142 12.17 -9.57 -7.52
CA PRO A 142 13.41 -9.68 -8.26
C PRO A 142 13.98 -11.10 -8.27
N GLN A 143 14.44 -11.58 -9.44
CA GLN A 143 14.99 -12.95 -9.56
C GLN A 143 16.19 -13.18 -8.62
N ASN A 144 17.06 -12.18 -8.47
CA ASN A 144 18.20 -12.27 -7.55
C ASN A 144 17.78 -12.47 -6.08
N LEU A 145 16.61 -11.92 -5.68
CA LEU A 145 16.05 -12.13 -4.35
C LEU A 145 15.45 -13.53 -4.23
N ILE A 146 14.77 -14.02 -5.28
CA ILE A 146 14.27 -15.40 -5.34
C ILE A 146 15.44 -16.38 -5.17
N ASP A 147 16.50 -16.24 -5.97
CA ASP A 147 17.66 -17.13 -5.94
C ASP A 147 18.34 -17.15 -4.57
N LYS A 148 18.43 -16.00 -3.89
CA LYS A 148 18.97 -15.89 -2.52
C LYS A 148 18.09 -16.63 -1.52
N MET A 149 16.77 -16.49 -1.63
CA MET A 149 15.81 -17.08 -0.69
C MET A 149 15.70 -18.60 -0.86
N GLU A 150 15.83 -19.11 -2.08
CA GLU A 150 15.79 -20.56 -2.36
C GLU A 150 17.02 -21.30 -1.82
N LYS A 151 18.20 -20.67 -1.85
CA LYS A 151 19.44 -21.24 -1.28
C LYS A 151 19.36 -21.48 0.24
N VAL A 152 18.49 -20.74 0.94
CA VAL A 152 18.31 -20.85 2.38
C VAL A 152 16.92 -21.40 2.74
N GLU A 153 16.24 -22.07 1.80
CA GLU A 153 14.93 -22.64 2.06
C GLU A 153 14.98 -23.61 3.25
N GLY A 154 14.04 -23.45 4.18
CA GLY A 154 13.98 -24.23 5.42
C GLY A 154 14.74 -23.60 6.59
N ASN A 155 15.61 -22.61 6.36
CA ASN A 155 16.25 -21.82 7.42
C ASN A 155 15.52 -20.49 7.62
N SER A 156 14.58 -20.46 8.58
CA SER A 156 13.76 -19.27 8.86
C SER A 156 14.56 -18.06 9.35
N GLU A 157 15.69 -18.29 10.03
CA GLU A 157 16.56 -17.23 10.53
C GLU A 157 17.29 -16.53 9.38
N GLU A 158 17.90 -17.30 8.47
CA GLU A 158 18.57 -16.75 7.30
C GLU A 158 17.58 -16.08 6.33
N ILE A 159 16.37 -16.63 6.14
CA ILE A 159 15.30 -15.96 5.38
C ILE A 159 14.98 -14.60 5.98
N LYS A 160 14.78 -14.51 7.31
CA LYS A 160 14.47 -13.25 7.99
C LYS A 160 15.63 -12.25 7.85
N LYS A 161 16.87 -12.72 7.95
CA LYS A 161 18.07 -11.88 7.80
C LYS A 161 18.16 -11.27 6.40
N ILE A 162 18.08 -12.09 5.34
CA ILE A 162 18.12 -11.62 3.94
C ILE A 162 16.93 -10.68 3.68
N GLY A 163 15.74 -11.03 4.18
CA GLY A 163 14.54 -10.21 4.02
C GLY A 163 14.61 -8.84 4.69
N VAL A 164 15.21 -8.77 5.88
CA VAL A 164 15.47 -7.50 6.58
C VAL A 164 16.50 -6.68 5.82
N GLU A 165 17.62 -7.27 5.41
CA GLU A 165 18.67 -6.58 4.65
C GLU A 165 18.13 -6.01 3.34
N PHE A 166 17.32 -6.80 2.62
CA PHE A 166 16.65 -6.36 1.41
C PHE A 166 15.76 -5.14 1.66
N ALA A 167 14.89 -5.20 2.66
CA ALA A 167 13.98 -4.09 2.98
C ALA A 167 14.72 -2.85 3.50
N VAL A 168 15.86 -3.01 4.20
CA VAL A 168 16.72 -1.89 4.59
C VAL A 168 17.24 -1.17 3.35
N ASN A 169 17.82 -1.90 2.40
CA ASN A 169 18.33 -1.31 1.16
C ASN A 169 17.22 -0.63 0.35
N GLN A 170 16.04 -1.28 0.29
CA GLN A 170 14.86 -0.72 -0.34
C GLN A 170 14.46 0.64 0.27
N CYS A 171 14.37 0.71 1.61
CA CYS A 171 14.01 1.91 2.34
C CYS A 171 15.07 3.02 2.23
N LEU A 172 16.36 2.68 2.26
CA LEU A 172 17.45 3.65 2.14
C LEU A 172 17.40 4.37 0.79
N ASP A 173 17.22 3.62 -0.29
CA ASP A 173 17.07 4.17 -1.64
C ASP A 173 15.82 5.07 -1.74
N LEU A 174 14.66 4.61 -1.23
CA LEU A 174 13.45 5.44 -1.20
C LEU A 174 13.64 6.74 -0.40
N ILE A 175 14.31 6.68 0.75
CA ILE A 175 14.61 7.87 1.56
C ILE A 175 15.51 8.83 0.80
N GLU A 176 16.54 8.33 0.11
CA GLU A 176 17.45 9.14 -0.70
C GLU A 176 16.72 9.83 -1.87
N GLN A 177 15.72 9.17 -2.46
CA GLN A 177 14.84 9.76 -3.47
C GLN A 177 13.75 10.69 -2.90
N GLY A 178 13.71 10.92 -1.58
CA GLY A 178 12.85 11.92 -0.96
C GLY A 178 11.37 11.53 -0.87
N VAL A 179 11.05 10.24 -0.73
CA VAL A 179 9.65 9.80 -0.55
C VAL A 179 8.99 10.48 0.67
N PRO A 180 7.66 10.72 0.63
CA PRO A 180 6.96 11.47 1.69
C PRO A 180 6.88 10.74 3.03
N GLY A 181 7.22 9.44 3.05
CA GLY A 181 7.23 8.57 4.23
C GLY A 181 7.39 7.11 3.84
N LEU A 182 7.35 6.20 4.80
CA LEU A 182 7.36 4.76 4.59
C LEU A 182 6.20 4.13 5.38
N HIS A 183 5.43 3.24 4.76
CA HIS A 183 4.36 2.49 5.42
C HIS A 183 4.74 1.01 5.53
N PHE A 184 4.83 0.44 6.74
CA PHE A 184 5.25 -0.95 6.92
C PHE A 184 4.06 -1.90 7.14
N TYR A 185 3.96 -2.92 6.29
CA TYR A 185 3.04 -4.05 6.49
C TYR A 185 3.65 -5.06 7.48
N THR A 186 3.27 -4.98 8.75
CA THR A 186 3.90 -5.77 9.82
C THR A 186 3.34 -7.19 9.97
N LEU A 187 2.14 -7.48 9.46
CA LEU A 187 1.45 -8.77 9.63
C LEU A 187 1.38 -9.23 11.11
N ASN A 188 1.16 -8.28 12.02
CA ASN A 188 1.18 -8.50 13.48
C ASN A 188 2.52 -9.02 14.03
N LYS A 189 3.63 -8.79 13.31
CA LYS A 189 5.00 -9.13 13.72
C LYS A 189 5.89 -7.90 13.65
N SER A 190 6.37 -7.43 14.78
CA SER A 190 7.16 -6.19 14.87
C SER A 190 8.66 -6.39 14.65
N ASP A 191 9.22 -7.54 14.97
CA ASP A 191 10.69 -7.74 15.01
C ASP A 191 11.42 -7.30 13.73
N ALA A 192 10.90 -7.68 12.55
CA ALA A 192 11.56 -7.37 11.29
C ALA A 192 11.49 -5.88 10.99
N THR A 193 10.30 -5.28 11.17
CA THR A 193 10.08 -3.84 11.01
C THR A 193 10.93 -3.02 11.98
N LEU A 194 11.07 -3.44 13.24
CA LEU A 194 11.92 -2.78 14.22
C LEU A 194 13.39 -2.82 13.79
N LYS A 195 13.90 -3.97 13.34
CA LYS A 195 15.27 -4.08 12.82
C LYS A 195 15.51 -3.17 11.61
N ILE A 196 14.53 -3.08 10.71
CA ILE A 196 14.61 -2.18 9.55
C ILE A 196 14.63 -0.73 10.02
N TYR A 197 13.71 -0.34 10.91
CA TYR A 197 13.61 1.00 11.45
C TYR A 197 14.92 1.42 12.14
N GLU A 198 15.47 0.58 13.02
CA GLU A 198 16.74 0.85 13.70
C GLU A 198 17.90 1.08 12.73
N ALA A 199 17.92 0.38 11.59
CA ALA A 199 18.95 0.54 10.57
C ALA A 199 18.80 1.84 9.75
N ILE A 200 17.58 2.38 9.61
CA ILE A 200 17.31 3.54 8.73
C ILE A 200 16.97 4.83 9.49
N LYS A 201 16.70 4.78 10.80
CA LYS A 201 16.16 5.92 11.57
C LYS A 201 17.00 7.21 11.47
N GLU A 202 18.32 7.10 11.37
CA GLU A 202 19.22 8.27 11.25
C GLU A 202 19.19 8.89 9.83
N LYS A 203 18.63 8.17 8.85
CA LYS A 203 18.44 8.65 7.48
C LYS A 203 17.06 9.27 7.27
N ILE A 204 16.08 8.95 8.12
CA ILE A 204 14.74 9.54 8.04
C ILE A 204 14.87 11.06 8.28
N PRO A 205 14.43 11.91 7.33
CA PRO A 205 14.48 13.35 7.52
C PRO A 205 13.69 13.75 8.77
N ARG A 206 14.33 14.46 9.69
CA ARG A 206 13.60 15.08 10.80
C ARG A 206 12.82 16.25 10.22
N LYS A 207 11.49 16.27 10.42
CA LYS A 207 10.71 17.49 10.18
C LYS A 207 11.29 18.58 11.08
N VAL A 208 11.87 19.60 10.46
CA VAL A 208 12.30 20.85 11.12
C VAL A 208 11.07 21.70 11.40
#